data_AF-A0A7S1EHU2-F1
#
_entry.id   AF-A0A7S1EHU2-F1
#
_cell.length_a   1.000
_cell.length_b   1.000
_cell.length_c   1.000
_cell.angle_alpha   90.00
_cell.angle_beta   90.00
_cell.angle_gamma   90.00
#
_symmetry.space_group_name_H-M   'P 1'
#
loop_
_entity.id
_entity.type
_entity.pdbx_description
1 polymer ?
#
loop_
_entity_poly.entity_id
_entity_poly.type
_entity_poly.pdbx_seq_one_letter_code
_entity_poly.pdbx_strand_id
1 'polypeptide(L)'
;IAWGYVHYLGAYVLLFQAHFGALVVLGIGFIARSVTLSCSVPLLPVTTKRLSSVHLQHRKLRMMAQLYVFYILLAFALWVVDQKFCPSLHALPVNPQLHAWWHLLAGLNVHFGLQFVMALRQSIRDEALPATEWWGEWVIGWTVK
;
A
#
# COMPACT_ATOMS: atom_id res chain seq x y z
N ILE A 1 -33.05 -2.59 -25.77
CA ILE A 1 -31.98 -3.51 -25.31
C ILE A 1 -30.59 -2.87 -25.53
N ALA A 2 -30.23 -2.47 -26.76
CA ALA A 2 -28.92 -1.85 -27.04
C ALA A 2 -28.65 -0.53 -26.26
N TRP A 3 -29.64 0.37 -26.17
CA TRP A 3 -29.51 1.63 -25.40
C TRP A 3 -29.29 1.40 -23.90
N GLY A 4 -30.00 0.43 -23.32
CA GLY A 4 -29.82 0.02 -21.92
C GLY A 4 -28.44 -0.58 -21.66
N TYR A 5 -27.91 -1.38 -22.60
CA TYR A 5 -26.58 -1.96 -22.50
C TYR A 5 -25.47 -0.89 -22.53
N VAL A 6 -25.54 0.04 -23.48
CA VAL A 6 -24.56 1.14 -23.60
C VAL A 6 -24.63 2.07 -22.38
N HIS A 7 -25.83 2.38 -21.88
CA HIS A 7 -26.00 3.24 -20.72
C HIS A 7 -25.54 2.58 -19.42
N TYR A 8 -25.87 1.30 -19.19
CA TYR A 8 -25.40 0.58 -18.01
C TYR A 8 -23.90 0.34 -18.03
N LEU A 9 -23.35 -0.06 -19.18
CA LEU A 9 -21.91 -0.31 -19.34
C LEU A 9 -21.11 0.99 -19.24
N GLY A 10 -21.58 2.07 -19.86
CA GLY A 10 -20.95 3.39 -19.80
C GLY A 10 -20.98 3.98 -18.39
N ALA A 11 -22.14 3.95 -17.72
CA ALA A 11 -22.25 4.41 -16.33
C ALA A 11 -21.38 3.59 -15.38
N TYR A 12 -21.34 2.25 -15.55
CA TYR A 12 -20.48 1.38 -14.78
C TYR A 12 -19.00 1.75 -14.91
N VAL A 13 -18.51 1.93 -16.15
CA VAL A 13 -17.11 2.29 -16.41
C VAL A 13 -16.77 3.64 -15.76
N LEU A 14 -17.61 4.66 -15.92
CA LEU A 14 -17.39 5.98 -15.33
C LEU A 14 -17.39 5.93 -13.79
N LEU A 15 -18.36 5.26 -13.19
CA LEU A 15 -18.46 5.12 -11.73
C LEU A 15 -17.26 4.36 -11.18
N PHE A 16 -16.85 3.27 -11.83
CA PHE A 16 -15.69 2.49 -11.44
C PHE A 16 -14.41 3.33 -11.54
N GLN A 17 -14.23 4.06 -12.64
CA GLN A 17 -13.08 4.95 -12.83
C GLN A 17 -13.00 6.03 -11.75
N ALA A 18 -14.12 6.70 -11.46
CA ALA A 18 -14.19 7.73 -10.43
C ALA A 18 -13.93 7.14 -9.03
N HIS A 19 -14.54 6.00 -8.71
CA HIS A 19 -14.38 5.33 -7.43
C HIS A 19 -12.93 4.89 -7.20
N PHE A 20 -12.32 4.22 -8.18
CA PHE A 20 -10.93 3.76 -8.08
C PHE A 20 -9.98 4.96 -7.97
N GLY A 21 -10.14 5.99 -8.81
CA GLY A 21 -9.35 7.22 -8.72
C GLY A 21 -9.45 7.89 -7.34
N ALA A 22 -10.65 7.95 -6.76
CA ALA A 22 -10.85 8.47 -5.41
C ALA A 22 -10.12 7.62 -4.35
N LEU A 23 -10.18 6.29 -4.43
CA LEU A 23 -9.45 5.40 -3.52
C LEU A 23 -7.93 5.62 -3.60
N VAL A 24 -7.37 5.80 -4.79
CA VAL A 24 -5.94 6.09 -4.97
C VAL A 24 -5.56 7.41 -4.28
N VAL A 25 -6.29 8.49 -4.56
CA VAL A 25 -5.99 9.83 -4.01
C VAL A 25 -6.14 9.84 -2.50
N LEU A 26 -7.27 9.34 -1.98
CA LEU A 26 -7.54 9.31 -0.54
C LEU A 26 -6.55 8.41 0.20
N GLY A 27 -6.21 7.25 -0.38
CA GLY A 27 -5.26 6.32 0.21
C GLY A 27 -3.84 6.87 0.28
N ILE A 28 -3.34 7.49 -0.81
CA ILE A 28 -2.04 8.17 -0.82
C ILE A 28 -2.04 9.30 0.22
N GLY A 29 -3.10 10.11 0.29
CA GLY A 29 -3.24 11.19 1.26
C GLY A 29 -3.22 10.69 2.72
N PHE A 30 -3.92 9.59 3.01
CA PHE A 30 -3.94 8.96 4.33
C PHE A 30 -2.55 8.49 4.76
N ILE A 31 -1.83 7.77 3.89
CA ILE A 31 -0.49 7.25 4.18
C ILE A 31 0.52 8.40 4.33
N ALA A 32 0.49 9.40 3.46
CA ALA A 32 1.35 10.58 3.55
C ALA A 32 1.16 11.33 4.87
N ARG A 33 -0.11 11.57 5.27
CA ARG A 33 -0.43 12.20 6.56
C ARG A 33 0.06 11.36 7.73
N SER A 34 -0.14 10.05 7.68
CA SER A 34 0.28 9.12 8.75
C SER A 34 1.79 9.14 8.93
N VAL A 35 2.57 9.06 7.84
CA VAL A 35 4.04 9.14 7.90
C VAL A 35 4.52 10.48 8.44
N THR A 36 3.93 11.60 8.01
CA THR A 36 4.30 12.93 8.50
C THR A 36 4.07 13.06 10.00
N LEU A 37 2.91 12.60 10.49
CA LEU A 37 2.61 12.64 11.93
C LEU A 37 3.56 11.75 12.74
N SER A 38 3.83 10.53 12.27
CA SER A 38 4.73 9.60 12.95
C SER A 38 6.20 10.01 12.94
N CYS A 39 6.66 10.72 11.90
CA CYS A 39 8.05 11.19 11.82
C CYS A 39 8.28 12.57 12.48
N SER A 40 7.23 13.24 12.95
CA SER A 40 7.33 14.54 13.63
C SER A 40 7.53 14.35 15.15
N VAL A 41 8.62 13.68 15.55
CA VAL A 41 9.02 13.56 16.96
C VAL A 41 10.11 14.60 17.26
N PRO A 42 9.98 15.44 18.31
CA PRO A 42 11.00 16.42 18.65
C PRO A 42 12.33 15.71 18.98
N LEU A 43 13.40 16.20 18.35
CA LEU A 43 14.78 15.75 18.51
C LEU A 43 15.27 16.00 19.95
N LEU A 44 14.96 15.08 20.87
CA LEU A 44 15.62 15.05 22.17
C LEU A 44 17.00 14.39 22.02
N PRO A 45 18.09 15.04 22.48
CA PRO A 45 19.45 14.55 22.28
C PRO A 45 19.76 13.47 23.32
N VAL A 46 19.39 12.22 23.06
CA VAL A 46 19.72 11.11 23.96
C VAL A 46 20.21 9.90 23.15
N THR A 47 21.52 9.63 23.27
CA THR A 47 22.32 8.58 22.61
C THR A 47 22.06 7.18 23.18
N THR A 48 20.80 6.73 23.22
CA THR A 48 20.45 5.41 23.78
C THR A 48 20.03 4.42 22.69
N LYS A 49 20.20 3.10 22.93
CA LYS A 49 19.71 2.01 22.06
C LYS A 49 18.22 2.14 21.69
N ARG A 50 17.44 2.82 22.53
CA ARG A 50 16.03 3.18 22.29
C ARG A 50 15.87 4.05 21.02
N LEU A 51 16.77 5.02 20.79
CA LEU A 51 16.73 5.88 19.61
C LEU A 51 17.02 5.11 18.32
N SER A 52 17.96 4.16 18.33
CA SER A 52 18.25 3.31 17.15
C SER A 52 17.08 2.39 16.79
N SER A 53 16.35 1.87 17.79
CA SER A 53 15.15 1.04 17.56
C SER A 53 14.02 1.86 16.95
N VAL A 54 13.75 3.04 17.51
CA VAL A 54 12.74 4.00 17.01
C VAL A 54 13.07 4.44 15.58
N HIS A 55 14.34 4.78 15.31
CA HIS A 55 14.80 5.14 13.96
C HIS A 55 14.60 4.00 12.95
N LEU A 56 14.92 2.76 13.33
CA LEU A 56 14.73 1.59 12.47
C LEU A 56 13.24 1.32 12.18
N GLN A 57 12.37 1.48 13.19
CA GLN A 57 10.92 1.37 13.04
C GLN A 57 10.38 2.42 12.06
N HIS A 58 10.78 3.69 12.19
CA HIS A 58 10.40 4.75 11.24
C HIS A 58 10.87 4.47 9.81
N ARG A 59 12.09 3.94 9.63
CA ARG A 59 12.61 3.57 8.30
C ARG A 59 11.77 2.47 7.65
N LYS A 60 11.41 1.42 8.40
CA LYS A 60 10.55 0.33 7.91
C LYS A 60 9.15 0.83 7.54
N LEU A 61 8.55 1.68 8.38
CA LEU A 61 7.24 2.30 8.11
C LEU A 61 7.27 3.16 6.83
N ARG A 62 8.31 3.99 6.66
CA ARG A 62 8.49 4.79 5.45
C ARG A 62 8.66 3.91 4.20
N MET A 63 9.40 2.82 4.30
CA MET A 63 9.57 1.87 3.19
C MET A 63 8.24 1.22 2.81
N MET A 64 7.43 0.76 3.78
CA MET A 64 6.10 0.20 3.52
C MET A 64 5.17 1.22 2.87
N ALA A 65 5.20 2.47 3.34
CA ALA A 65 4.45 3.57 2.73
C ALA A 65 4.89 3.84 1.28
N GLN A 66 6.19 3.83 1.00
CA GLN A 66 6.72 3.98 -0.35
C GLN A 66 6.28 2.84 -1.27
N LEU A 67 6.35 1.59 -0.79
CA LEU A 67 5.87 0.43 -1.55
C LEU A 67 4.37 0.51 -1.83
N TYR A 68 3.57 0.89 -0.83
CA TYR A 68 2.14 1.16 -1.00
C TYR A 68 1.91 2.15 -2.15
N VAL A 69 2.55 3.33 -2.11
CA VAL A 69 2.38 4.38 -3.13
C VAL A 69 2.89 3.89 -4.50
N PHE A 70 4.03 3.21 -4.55
CA PHE A 70 4.59 2.69 -5.78
C PHE A 70 3.64 1.72 -6.49
N TYR A 71 3.13 0.71 -5.77
CA TYR A 71 2.28 -0.32 -6.37
C TYR A 71 0.95 0.24 -6.85
N ILE A 72 0.32 1.19 -6.13
CA ILE A 72 -0.95 1.76 -6.58
C ILE A 72 -0.78 2.67 -7.80
N LEU A 73 0.30 3.45 -7.87
CA LEU A 73 0.58 4.29 -9.04
C LEU A 73 0.88 3.43 -10.27
N LEU A 74 1.66 2.35 -10.11
CA LEU A 74 1.94 1.42 -11.20
C LEU A 74 0.66 0.69 -11.64
N ALA A 75 -0.15 0.21 -10.70
CA ALA A 75 -1.44 -0.41 -11.01
C ALA A 75 -2.33 0.56 -11.80
N PHE A 76 -2.49 1.79 -11.31
CA PHE A 76 -3.29 2.83 -11.97
C PHE A 76 -2.78 3.11 -13.39
N ALA A 77 -1.46 3.22 -13.58
CA ALA A 77 -0.87 3.41 -14.90
C ALA A 77 -1.19 2.25 -15.85
N LEU A 78 -1.01 0.99 -15.42
CA LEU A 78 -1.33 -0.19 -16.24
C LEU A 78 -2.81 -0.23 -16.62
N TRP A 79 -3.70 0.12 -15.68
CA TRP A 79 -5.13 0.18 -15.95
C TRP A 79 -5.49 1.29 -16.95
N VAL A 80 -4.91 2.48 -16.85
CA VAL A 80 -5.12 3.56 -17.84
C VAL A 80 -4.64 3.12 -19.23
N VAL A 81 -3.46 2.50 -19.32
CA VAL A 81 -2.91 2.00 -20.58
C VAL A 81 -3.80 0.91 -21.18
N ASP A 82 -4.24 -0.06 -20.37
CA ASP A 82 -5.15 -1.12 -20.77
C ASP A 82 -6.44 -0.57 -21.38
N GLN A 83 -7.08 0.41 -20.72
CA GLN A 83 -8.32 1.02 -21.19
C GLN A 83 -8.13 1.88 -22.46
N LYS A 84 -7.02 2.62 -22.58
CA LYS A 84 -6.77 3.51 -23.72
C LYS A 84 -6.27 2.79 -24.97
N PHE A 85 -5.47 1.74 -24.79
CA PHE A 85 -4.81 1.03 -25.88
C PHE A 85 -5.33 -0.39 -26.08
N CYS A 86 -6.49 -0.74 -25.53
CA CYS A 86 -7.12 -2.07 -25.64
C CYS A 86 -7.08 -2.64 -27.08
N PRO A 87 -7.47 -1.91 -28.15
CA PRO A 87 -7.42 -2.43 -29.51
C PRO A 87 -5.99 -2.79 -29.96
N SER A 88 -5.02 -1.93 -29.64
CA SER A 88 -3.62 -2.12 -30.01
C SER A 88 -2.97 -3.26 -29.23
N LEU A 89 -3.28 -3.40 -27.94
CA LEU A 89 -2.75 -4.45 -27.07
C LEU A 89 -3.30 -5.84 -27.47
N HIS A 90 -4.56 -5.91 -27.89
CA HIS A 90 -5.17 -7.13 -28.41
C HIS A 90 -4.61 -7.56 -29.77
N ALA A 91 -4.06 -6.63 -30.56
CA ALA A 91 -3.47 -6.92 -31.86
C ALA A 91 -2.01 -7.44 -31.78
N LEU A 92 -1.40 -7.42 -30.58
CA LEU A 92 -0.05 -7.94 -30.38
C LEU A 92 -0.01 -9.48 -30.52
N PRO A 93 1.13 -10.07 -30.97
CA PRO A 93 1.29 -11.52 -31.05
C PRO A 93 1.04 -12.25 -29.73
N VAL A 94 1.34 -11.59 -28.61
CA VAL A 94 1.04 -12.06 -27.25
C VAL A 94 0.38 -10.90 -26.50
N ASN A 95 -0.83 -11.12 -25.99
CA ASN A 95 -1.53 -10.10 -25.20
C ASN A 95 -0.83 -9.95 -23.83
N PRO A 96 -0.35 -8.75 -23.46
CA PRO A 96 0.35 -8.53 -22.20
C PRO A 96 -0.56 -8.61 -20.96
N GLN A 97 -1.89 -8.67 -21.12
CA GLN A 97 -2.88 -8.81 -20.05
C GLN A 97 -2.72 -7.75 -18.95
N LEU A 98 -2.60 -6.48 -19.33
CA LEU A 98 -2.34 -5.37 -18.39
C LEU A 98 -3.42 -5.25 -17.31
N HIS A 99 -4.67 -5.60 -17.62
CA HIS A 99 -5.74 -5.71 -16.63
C HIS A 99 -5.45 -6.74 -15.52
N ALA A 100 -4.87 -7.89 -15.85
CA ALA A 100 -4.48 -8.90 -14.87
C ALA A 100 -3.33 -8.39 -13.97
N TRP A 101 -2.36 -7.70 -14.57
CA TRP A 101 -1.28 -7.05 -13.81
C TRP A 101 -1.80 -5.96 -12.89
N TRP A 102 -2.78 -5.17 -13.32
CA TRP A 102 -3.44 -4.19 -12.45
C TRP A 102 -4.01 -4.83 -11.18
N HIS A 103 -4.74 -5.95 -11.29
CA HIS A 103 -5.27 -6.68 -10.13
C HIS A 103 -4.16 -7.17 -9.19
N LEU A 104 -3.09 -7.75 -9.74
CA LEU A 104 -1.95 -8.24 -8.95
C LEU A 104 -1.31 -7.09 -8.15
N LEU A 105 -1.02 -5.97 -8.81
CA LEU A 105 -0.38 -4.82 -8.19
C LEU A 105 -1.30 -4.12 -7.19
N ALA A 106 -2.60 -4.06 -7.45
CA ALA A 106 -3.60 -3.58 -6.49
C ALA A 106 -3.63 -4.48 -5.23
N GLY A 107 -3.52 -5.81 -5.40
CA GLY A 107 -3.40 -6.75 -4.28
C GLY A 107 -2.13 -6.51 -3.45
N LEU A 108 -0.99 -6.30 -4.10
CA LEU A 108 0.26 -5.94 -3.42
C LEU A 108 0.13 -4.60 -2.68
N ASN A 109 -0.49 -3.59 -3.29
CA ASN A 109 -0.78 -2.32 -2.63
C ASN A 109 -1.58 -2.53 -1.34
N VAL A 110 -2.68 -3.29 -1.38
CA VAL A 110 -3.50 -3.59 -0.20
C VAL A 110 -2.68 -4.31 0.87
N HIS A 111 -1.84 -5.28 0.47
CA HIS A 111 -0.95 -5.97 1.39
C HIS A 111 -0.02 -5.01 2.13
N PHE A 112 0.72 -4.15 1.41
CA PHE A 112 1.63 -3.18 2.04
C PHE A 112 0.88 -2.13 2.87
N GLY A 113 -0.31 -1.71 2.45
CA GLY A 113 -1.16 -0.80 3.21
C GLY A 113 -1.59 -1.39 4.56
N LEU A 114 -2.01 -2.66 4.56
CA LEU A 114 -2.39 -3.35 5.79
C LEU A 114 -1.18 -3.55 6.72
N GLN A 115 -0.04 -3.98 6.18
CA GLN A 115 1.20 -4.12 6.95
C GLN A 115 1.64 -2.79 7.56
N PHE A 116 1.52 -1.68 6.81
CA PHE A 116 1.81 -0.34 7.32
C PHE A 116 0.92 0.02 8.50
N VAL A 117 -0.40 -0.15 8.39
CA VAL A 117 -1.35 0.19 9.46
C VAL A 117 -1.12 -0.66 10.71
N MET A 118 -0.85 -1.97 10.53
CA MET A 118 -0.53 -2.87 11.64
C MET A 118 0.78 -2.47 12.34
N ALA A 119 1.83 -2.20 11.58
CA ALA A 119 3.12 -1.76 12.12
C ALA A 119 3.04 -0.40 12.81
N LEU A 120 2.28 0.54 12.25
CA LEU A 120 2.04 1.87 12.84
C LEU A 120 1.29 1.76 14.17
N ARG A 121 0.26 0.90 14.23
CA ARG A 121 -0.46 0.64 15.48
C ARG A 121 0.44 0.02 16.53
N GLN A 122 1.32 -0.89 16.14
CA GLN A 122 2.28 -1.51 17.04
C GLN A 122 3.28 -0.47 17.57
N SER A 123 3.83 0.39 16.72
CA SER A 123 4.79 1.42 17.16
C SER A 123 4.16 2.39 18.17
N ILE A 124 2.91 2.81 17.95
CA ILE A 124 2.17 3.66 18.91
C ILE A 124 1.99 2.93 20.27
N ARG A 125 1.72 1.61 20.25
CA ARG A 125 1.60 0.82 21.49
C ARG A 125 2.92 0.68 22.22
N ASP A 126 4.00 0.40 21.50
CA ASP A 126 5.34 0.24 22.06
C ASP A 126 5.88 1.57 22.65
N GLU A 127 5.45 2.72 22.11
CA GLU A 127 5.73 4.03 22.68
C GLU A 127 4.87 4.34 23.93
N ALA A 128 3.62 3.87 23.96
CA ALA A 128 2.68 4.12 25.07
C ALA A 128 2.93 3.24 26.31
N LEU A 129 3.60 2.10 26.16
CA LEU A 129 3.96 1.21 27.25
C LEU A 129 5.46 1.38 27.58
N PRO A 130 5.89 1.36 28.85
CA PRO A 130 7.31 1.23 29.16
C PRO A 130 7.84 -0.01 28.45
N ALA A 131 9.08 0.06 27.94
CA ALA A 131 9.74 -1.03 27.22
C ALA A 131 9.90 -2.24 28.15
N THR A 132 8.83 -2.98 28.33
CA THR A 132 8.83 -4.32 28.87
C THR A 132 9.25 -5.19 27.71
N GLU A 133 10.27 -6.03 27.94
CA GLU A 133 10.80 -6.91 26.92
C GLU A 133 9.67 -7.65 26.23
N TRP A 134 9.62 -7.46 24.92
CA TRP A 134 8.68 -8.12 24.04
C TRP A 134 9.05 -9.61 24.03
N TRP A 135 8.32 -10.45 24.75
CA TRP A 135 8.47 -11.93 24.75
C TRP A 135 7.99 -12.57 23.43
N GLY A 136 8.20 -11.89 22.31
CA GLY A 136 7.93 -12.40 20.97
C GLY A 136 9.23 -12.61 20.21
N GLU A 137 10.26 -13.14 20.90
CA GLU A 137 11.19 -14.01 20.20
C GLU A 137 10.35 -15.07 19.49
N TRP A 138 10.57 -15.19 18.19
CA TRP A 138 10.08 -16.31 17.43
C TRP A 138 10.65 -17.58 18.05
N VAL A 139 9.90 -18.20 18.94
CA VAL A 139 10.01 -19.63 19.25
C VAL A 139 9.50 -20.38 18.01
N ILE A 140 10.19 -20.23 16.89
CA ILE A 140 10.35 -21.32 15.94
C ILE A 140 11.53 -22.12 16.51
N GLY A 141 11.23 -22.84 17.59
CA GLY A 141 12.11 -23.85 18.13
C GLY A 141 12.14 -25.04 17.17
N TRP A 142 12.92 -24.94 16.09
CA TRP A 142 13.52 -26.14 15.51
C TRP A 142 14.67 -26.56 16.42
N THR A 143 14.31 -27.15 17.56
CA THR A 143 15.19 -28.16 18.15
C THR A 143 14.90 -29.45 17.40
N VAL A 144 15.71 -29.70 16.38
CA VAL A 144 15.83 -31.04 15.81
C VAL A 144 16.29 -31.94 16.95
N LYS A 145 15.42 -32.84 17.39
CA LYS A 145 15.82 -34.01 18.19
C LYS A 145 16.51 -35.01 17.29
#